data_AF-A0A3M1Z7T2-F1
#
_entry.id   AF-A0A3M1Z7T2-F1
#
_cell.length_a   1.000
_cell.length_b   1.000
_cell.length_c   1.000
_cell.angle_alpha   90.00
_cell.angle_beta   90.00
_cell.angle_gamma   90.00
#
_symmetry.space_group_name_H-M   'P 1'
#
loop_
_entity.id
_entity.type
_entity.pdbx_description
1 polymer ?
#
loop_
_entity_poly.entity_id
_entity_poly.type
_entity_poly.pdbx_seq_one_letter_code
_entity_poly.pdbx_strand_id
1 'polypeptide(L)'
;MDDRHLELLHELHRGGLTRNRCFDRFRDPALLRAWRMYRTLSSLRAEAQRPGTRVTFRVRNGGDRVAVVERPRFRYRRLVVLPPWAARFWDEHWAPAAGGPPPGRPHPE
;
A
#
# COMPACT_ATOMS: atom_id res chain seq x y z
N MET A 1 -5.45 -2.55 -18.99
CA MET A 1 -4.11 -2.98 -18.52
C MET A 1 -4.02 -3.00 -16.98
N ASP A 2 -4.86 -2.23 -16.29
CA ASP A 2 -4.84 -2.11 -14.83
C ASP A 2 -5.33 -3.38 -14.10
N ASP A 3 -6.29 -4.10 -14.67
CA ASP A 3 -6.87 -5.30 -14.03
C ASP A 3 -5.85 -6.44 -13.86
N ARG A 4 -4.98 -6.67 -14.85
CA ARG A 4 -3.92 -7.69 -14.76
C ARG A 4 -2.95 -7.42 -13.60
N HIS A 5 -2.59 -6.17 -13.35
CA HIS A 5 -1.68 -5.84 -12.25
C HIS A 5 -2.35 -6.04 -10.88
N LEU A 6 -3.65 -5.74 -10.78
CA LEU A 6 -4.45 -5.99 -9.58
C LEU A 6 -4.57 -7.50 -9.30
N GLU A 7 -4.87 -8.31 -10.31
CA GLU A 7 -4.90 -9.78 -10.19
C GLU A 7 -3.57 -10.34 -9.66
N LEU A 8 -2.45 -9.89 -10.25
CA LEU A 8 -1.12 -10.28 -9.80
C LEU A 8 -0.84 -9.85 -8.36
N LEU A 9 -1.31 -8.69 -7.90
CA LEU A 9 -1.23 -8.30 -6.49
C LEU A 9 -2.03 -9.26 -5.60
N HIS A 10 -3.24 -9.67 -5.99
CA HIS A 10 -4.02 -10.65 -5.23
C HIS A 10 -3.36 -12.02 -5.19
N GLU A 11 -2.74 -12.48 -6.27
CA GLU A 11 -1.99 -13.74 -6.29
C GLU A 11 -0.74 -13.68 -5.39
N LEU A 12 -0.02 -12.57 -5.42
CA LEU A 12 1.10 -12.32 -4.50
C LEU A 12 0.62 -12.29 -3.04
N HIS A 13 -0.51 -11.65 -2.77
CA HIS A 13 -1.06 -11.54 -1.43
C HIS A 13 -1.49 -12.88 -0.84
N ARG A 14 -2.13 -13.71 -1.66
CA ARG A 14 -2.55 -15.09 -1.29
C ARG A 14 -1.38 -16.07 -1.17
N GLY A 15 -0.15 -15.66 -1.48
CA GLY A 15 1.03 -16.54 -1.49
C GLY A 15 1.08 -17.51 -2.67
N GLY A 16 0.23 -17.32 -3.69
CA GLY A 16 0.23 -18.12 -4.91
C GLY A 16 1.46 -17.86 -5.78
N LEU A 17 1.93 -16.61 -5.76
CA LEU A 17 3.17 -16.20 -6.42
C LEU A 17 4.23 -15.81 -5.38
N THR A 18 5.40 -16.45 -5.45
CA THR A 18 6.59 -16.01 -4.71
C THR A 18 7.78 -16.00 -5.65
N ARG A 19 8.81 -15.19 -5.33
CA ARG A 19 10.03 -15.12 -6.16
C ARG A 19 10.71 -16.49 -6.30
N ASN A 20 10.64 -17.32 -5.26
CA ASN A 20 11.27 -18.64 -5.24
C ASN A 20 10.43 -19.70 -5.97
N ARG A 21 9.09 -19.62 -5.88
CA ARG A 21 8.19 -20.59 -6.54
C ARG A 21 7.95 -20.28 -8.02
N CYS A 22 8.10 -19.03 -8.43
CA CYS A 22 7.75 -18.56 -9.77
C CYS A 22 8.90 -17.85 -10.48
N PHE A 23 10.15 -18.23 -10.19
CA PHE A 23 11.34 -17.54 -10.69
C PHE A 23 11.32 -17.29 -12.21
N ASP A 24 10.91 -18.27 -13.02
CA ASP A 24 10.85 -18.12 -14.48
C ASP A 24 9.79 -17.11 -14.93
N ARG A 25 8.68 -16.99 -14.19
CA ARG A 25 7.62 -16.01 -14.47
C ARG A 25 8.05 -14.60 -14.13
N PHE A 26 9.07 -14.40 -13.28
CA PHE A 26 9.63 -13.08 -12.98
C PHE A 26 10.42 -12.46 -14.14
N ARG A 27 10.43 -13.10 -15.32
CA ARG A 27 10.82 -12.47 -16.58
C ARG A 27 9.70 -11.62 -17.20
N ASP A 28 8.45 -11.80 -16.75
CA ASP A 28 7.30 -10.97 -17.16
C ASP A 28 7.40 -9.56 -16.54
N PRO A 29 7.46 -8.49 -17.36
CA PRO A 29 7.49 -7.11 -16.89
C PRO A 29 6.29 -6.74 -16.00
N ALA A 30 5.10 -7.28 -16.27
CA ALA A 30 3.90 -7.00 -15.49
C ALA A 30 4.01 -7.59 -14.07
N LEU A 31 4.49 -8.84 -13.96
CA LEU A 31 4.75 -9.47 -12.66
C LEU A 31 5.86 -8.76 -11.90
N LEU A 32 6.94 -8.34 -12.55
CA LEU A 32 7.99 -7.56 -11.92
C LEU A 32 7.45 -6.25 -11.34
N ARG A 33 6.60 -5.54 -12.10
CA ARG A 33 5.96 -4.30 -11.65
C ARG A 33 5.02 -4.54 -10.48
N ALA A 34 4.16 -5.56 -10.57
CA ALA A 34 3.24 -5.94 -9.49
C ALA A 34 4.00 -6.34 -8.22
N TRP A 35 5.06 -7.13 -8.33
CA TRP A 35 5.89 -7.53 -7.18
C TRP A 35 6.59 -6.35 -6.51
N ARG A 36 7.20 -5.45 -7.30
CA ARG A 36 7.80 -4.21 -6.76
C ARG A 36 6.76 -3.38 -6.02
N MET A 37 5.57 -3.25 -6.59
CA MET A 37 4.47 -2.52 -5.95
C MET A 37 3.98 -3.22 -4.67
N TYR A 38 3.80 -4.54 -4.69
CA TYR A 38 3.39 -5.32 -3.52
C TYR A 38 4.36 -5.14 -2.34
N ARG A 39 5.67 -5.11 -2.61
CA ARG A 39 6.68 -4.80 -1.59
C ARG A 39 6.57 -3.38 -1.06
N THR A 40 6.38 -2.40 -1.95
CA THR A 40 6.16 -1.00 -1.57
C THR A 40 4.94 -0.86 -0.67
N LEU A 41 3.82 -1.49 -1.04
CA LEU A 41 2.60 -1.44 -0.25
C LEU A 41 2.74 -2.19 1.08
N SER A 42 3.43 -3.34 1.10
CA SER A 42 3.71 -4.07 2.35
C SER A 42 4.55 -3.23 3.32
N SER A 43 5.56 -2.52 2.79
CA SER A 43 6.36 -1.55 3.56
C SER A 43 5.52 -0.38 4.05
N LEU A 44 4.63 0.16 3.21
CA LEU A 44 3.71 1.23 3.59
C LEU A 44 2.77 0.78 4.72
N ARG A 45 2.22 -0.43 4.65
CA ARG A 45 1.38 -1.02 5.70
C ARG A 45 2.15 -1.15 7.02
N ALA A 46 3.35 -1.69 6.97
CA ALA A 46 4.20 -1.82 8.15
C ALA A 46 4.53 -0.45 8.77
N GLU A 47 4.75 0.59 7.97
CA GLU A 47 4.96 1.95 8.45
C GLU A 47 3.70 2.55 9.08
N ALA A 48 2.54 2.36 8.44
CA ALA A 48 1.24 2.85 8.92
C ALA A 48 0.86 2.26 10.29
N GLN A 49 1.29 1.02 10.58
CA GLN A 49 1.07 0.35 11.86
C GLN A 49 2.02 0.80 12.97
N ARG A 50 3.07 1.58 12.67
CA ARG A 50 4.01 2.04 13.70
C ARG A 50 3.39 3.15 14.56
N PRO A 51 3.58 3.10 15.90
CA PRO A 51 3.11 4.16 16.78
C PRO A 51 3.67 5.54 16.39
N GLY A 52 2.79 6.54 16.41
CA GLY A 52 3.12 7.93 16.07
C GLY A 52 3.35 8.19 14.57
N THR A 53 3.03 7.23 13.69
CA THR A 53 3.00 7.45 12.24
C THR A 53 1.63 7.98 11.82
N ARG A 54 1.63 9.05 11.04
CA ARG A 54 0.46 9.56 10.34
C ARG A 54 0.58 9.22 8.86
N VAL A 55 -0.43 8.57 8.30
CA VAL A 55 -0.53 8.33 6.85
C VAL A 55 -1.73 9.08 6.32
N THR A 56 -1.53 9.91 5.30
CA THR A 56 -2.60 10.62 4.61
C THR A 56 -2.59 10.26 3.13
N PHE A 57 -3.77 10.10 2.56
CA PHE A 57 -3.91 9.79 1.14
C PHE A 57 -4.47 11.00 0.43
N ARG A 58 -3.86 11.38 -0.70
CA ARG A 58 -4.31 12.46 -1.56
C ARG A 58 -4.47 11.93 -2.97
N VAL A 59 -5.61 12.21 -3.61
CA VAL A 59 -5.79 11.88 -5.03
C VAL A 59 -5.09 12.94 -5.86
N ARG A 60 -4.31 12.51 -6.85
CA ARG A 60 -3.65 13.35 -7.85
C ARG A 60 -4.42 13.26 -9.16
N ASN A 61 -4.30 14.29 -10.01
CA ASN A 61 -4.81 14.26 -11.38
C ASN A 61 -4.32 13.00 -12.11
N GLY A 62 -5.22 12.32 -12.81
CA GLY A 62 -4.95 11.06 -13.51
C GLY A 62 -5.30 9.78 -12.72
N GLY A 63 -5.94 9.90 -11.54
CA GLY A 63 -6.43 8.74 -10.77
C GLY A 63 -5.38 8.09 -9.86
N ASP A 64 -4.12 8.52 -9.95
CA ASP A 64 -3.08 8.13 -9.01
C ASP A 64 -3.36 8.68 -7.61
N ARG A 65 -3.06 7.88 -6.58
CA ARG A 65 -3.16 8.27 -5.18
C ARG A 65 -1.78 8.39 -4.57
N VAL A 66 -1.52 9.47 -3.86
CA VAL A 66 -0.26 9.68 -3.12
C VAL A 66 -0.48 9.43 -1.65
N ALA A 67 0.21 8.45 -1.09
CA ALA A 67 0.32 8.25 0.35
C ALA A 67 1.47 9.10 0.89
N VAL A 68 1.16 9.97 1.85
CA VAL A 68 2.12 10.78 2.59
C VAL A 68 2.25 10.18 3.98
N VAL A 69 3.43 9.63 4.29
CA VAL A 69 3.76 9.03 5.57
C VAL A 69 4.62 10.00 6.36
N GLU A 70 4.21 10.34 7.58
CA GLU A 70 4.87 11.30 8.44
C GLU A 70 5.09 10.71 9.84
N ARG A 71 6.27 10.90 10.40
CA ARG A 71 6.56 10.63 11.82
C ARG A 71 7.15 11.90 12.44
N PRO A 72 6.32 12.79 13.02
CA PRO A 72 6.74 14.12 13.46
C PRO A 72 7.92 14.09 14.43
N ARG A 73 7.89 13.15 15.40
CA ARG A 73 8.96 12.97 16.40
C ARG A 73 10.35 12.73 15.78
N PHE A 74 10.41 12.15 14.59
CA PHE A 74 11.65 11.80 13.90
C PHE A 74 11.93 12.69 12.68
N ARG A 75 11.14 13.75 12.45
CA ARG A 75 11.19 14.60 11.23
C ARG A 75 11.23 13.77 9.93
N TYR A 76 10.61 12.60 9.95
CA TYR A 76 10.61 11.68 8.82
C TYR A 76 9.36 11.92 7.97
N ARG A 77 9.56 12.03 6.65
CA ARG A 77 8.50 12.15 5.66
C ARG A 77 8.82 11.30 4.43
N ARG A 78 7.86 10.48 4.00
CA ARG A 78 7.94 9.65 2.80
C ARG A 78 6.69 9.85 1.94
N LEU A 79 6.90 9.90 0.63
CA LEU A 79 5.83 9.94 -0.38
C LEU A 79 5.83 8.64 -1.16
N VAL A 80 4.66 8.03 -1.31
CA VAL A 80 4.46 6.82 -2.12
C VAL A 80 3.36 7.09 -3.12
N VAL A 81 3.65 6.97 -4.41
CA VAL A 81 2.65 7.08 -5.48
C VAL A 81 2.06 5.70 -5.75
N LEU A 82 0.74 5.62 -5.68
CA LEU A 82 -0.06 4.42 -5.91
C LEU A 82 -0.85 4.62 -7.20
N PRO A 83 -0.53 3.85 -8.26
CA PRO A 83 -1.40 3.75 -9.43
C PRO A 83 -2.82 3.28 -9.04
N PRO A 84 -3.84 3.50 -9.88
CA PRO A 84 -5.23 3.16 -9.57
C PRO A 84 -5.42 1.72 -9.09
N TRP A 85 -4.78 0.75 -9.74
CA TRP A 85 -4.84 -0.67 -9.36
C TRP A 85 -4.19 -0.96 -8.00
N ALA A 86 -3.10 -0.27 -7.65
CA ALA A 86 -2.44 -0.43 -6.36
C ALA A 86 -3.24 0.23 -5.23
N ALA A 87 -3.84 1.39 -5.51
CA ALA A 87 -4.72 2.09 -4.59
C ALA A 87 -5.98 1.26 -4.29
N ARG A 88 -6.58 0.65 -5.32
CA ARG A 88 -7.71 -0.27 -5.17
C ARG A 88 -7.35 -1.49 -4.32
N PHE A 89 -6.21 -2.13 -4.59
CA PHE A 89 -5.73 -3.23 -3.76
C PHE A 89 -5.55 -2.82 -2.28
N TRP A 90 -4.97 -1.64 -2.04
CA TRP A 90 -4.82 -1.11 -0.70
C TRP A 90 -6.17 -0.96 0.01
N ASP A 91 -7.16 -0.38 -0.68
CA ASP A 91 -8.49 -0.17 -0.11
C ASP A 91 -9.20 -1.49 0.21
N GLU A 92 -9.06 -2.50 -0.65
CA GLU A 92 -9.71 -3.80 -0.45
C GLU A 92 -9.13 -4.60 0.72
N HIS A 93 -7.81 -4.50 0.97
CA HIS A 93 -7.13 -5.39 1.94
C HIS A 93 -6.64 -4.69 3.19
N TRP A 94 -6.26 -3.42 3.11
CA TRP A 94 -5.43 -2.76 4.13
C TRP A 94 -5.93 -1.38 4.55
N ALA A 95 -6.85 -0.75 3.83
CA ALA A 95 -7.58 0.38 4.39
C ALA A 95 -8.31 -0.10 5.65
N PRO A 96 -8.34 0.71 6.72
CA PRO A 96 -9.24 0.41 7.82
C PRO A 96 -10.65 0.32 7.20
N ALA A 97 -11.35 -0.80 7.44
CA ALA A 97 -12.79 -0.84 7.20
C ALA A 97 -13.36 0.45 7.80
N ALA A 98 -14.23 1.14 7.07
CA ALA A 98 -14.69 2.49 7.37
C ALA A 98 -15.56 2.61 8.65
N GLY A 99 -15.22 1.85 9.70
CA GLY A 99 -15.79 1.84 11.04
C GLY A 99 -14.75 1.62 12.15
N GLY A 100 -13.45 1.86 11.90
CA GLY A 100 -12.49 2.01 12.98
C GLY A 100 -12.85 3.24 13.84
N PRO A 101 -12.79 3.17 15.18
CA PRO A 101 -13.23 4.27 16.03
C PRO A 101 -12.49 5.55 15.65
N PRO A 102 -13.16 6.72 15.67
CA PRO A 102 -12.50 8.00 15.40
C PRO A 102 -11.27 8.13 16.30
N PRO A 103 -10.18 8.75 15.83
CA PRO A 103 -9.01 8.99 16.67
C PRO A 103 -9.50 9.64 17.96
N GLY A 104 -9.22 8.96 19.07
CA GLY A 104 -9.79 9.25 20.37
C GLY A 104 -9.76 10.74 20.67
N ARG A 105 -10.88 11.23 21.23
CA ARG A 105 -10.92 12.53 21.87
C ARG A 105 -9.69 12.66 22.79
N PRO A 106 -9.06 13.85 22.90
CA PRO A 106 -7.99 14.05 23.85
C PRO A 106 -8.47 13.56 25.22
N HIS A 107 -7.68 12.68 25.83
CA HIS A 107 -7.86 12.29 27.22
C HIS A 107 -7.84 13.59 28.04
N PRO A 108 -8.95 13.95 28.71
CA PRO A 108 -8.87 14.97 29.74
C PRO A 108 -8.29 14.34 31.01
N GLU A 109 -7.66 15.23 31.77
CA GLU A 109 -7.07 15.10 33.11
C GLU A 109 -5.68 14.50 33.21
#